data_AF-A0A7K5ASQ2-F1
#
_entry.id   AF-A0A7K5ASQ2-F1
#
_cell.length_a   1.000
_cell.length_b   1.000
_cell.length_c   1.000
_cell.angle_alpha   90.00
_cell.angle_beta   90.00
_cell.angle_gamma   90.00
#
_symmetry.space_group_name_H-M   'P 1'
#
loop_
_entity.id
_entity.type
_entity.pdbx_description
1 polymer ?
#
loop_
_entity_poly.entity_id
_entity_poly.type
_entity_poly.pdbx_seq_one_letter_code
_entity_poly.pdbx_strand_id
1 'polypeptide(L)'
;MGSCSSCIVLLLLLAAGTRCEPSCLHFPQLLPAKLRELRLKFEEIKDYFQSKDDDLSIQLLSSDLLDEFKGSLGCQSVSEMMGFYMEEVLPRAMRTSTHHQQSMGDLGNLLLSLRTMMRRCHRFFTCEERSKSMKQVKETFNKMNQNGIYKAMGEFDIFINYIEKYLTMNRR
;
A
#
# COMPACT_ATOMS: atom_id res chain seq x y z
N MET A 1 5.97 -15.43 -43.78
CA MET A 1 6.41 -14.41 -44.75
C MET A 1 5.19 -13.93 -45.52
N GLY A 2 5.04 -12.61 -45.67
CA GLY A 2 4.02 -11.93 -46.50
C GLY A 2 2.71 -11.63 -45.78
N SER A 3 2.07 -10.47 -45.94
CA SER A 3 2.42 -9.23 -46.63
C SER A 3 1.49 -8.13 -46.10
N CYS A 4 1.99 -6.89 -46.02
CA CYS A 4 1.22 -5.71 -45.64
C CYS A 4 0.56 -5.11 -46.89
N SER A 5 -0.76 -4.92 -46.90
CA SER A 5 -1.44 -4.16 -47.94
C SER A 5 -2.57 -3.33 -47.31
N SER A 6 -2.35 -2.01 -47.26
CA SER A 6 -3.36 -1.01 -46.89
C SER A 6 -4.21 -0.66 -48.11
N CYS A 7 -5.54 -0.64 -47.96
CA CYS A 7 -6.29 0.62 -47.86
C CYS A 7 -7.82 0.40 -47.89
N ILE A 8 -8.44 0.93 -46.82
CA ILE A 8 -9.71 1.68 -46.80
C ILE A 8 -11.00 0.91 -47.09
N VAL A 9 -11.76 0.59 -46.03
CA VAL A 9 -13.15 1.07 -45.89
C VAL A 9 -13.42 1.38 -44.41
N LEU A 10 -13.97 2.56 -44.20
CA LEU A 10 -14.34 3.23 -42.96
C LEU A 10 -15.48 2.49 -42.22
N LEU A 11 -15.24 2.02 -40.99
CA LEU A 11 -16.28 1.71 -40.02
C LEU A 11 -15.89 2.34 -38.68
N LEU A 12 -16.56 3.46 -38.39
CA LEU A 12 -16.63 4.10 -37.09
C LEU A 12 -17.16 3.11 -36.04
N LEU A 13 -16.69 3.28 -34.80
CA LEU A 13 -17.03 2.54 -33.56
C LEU A 13 -16.03 1.44 -33.22
N LEU A 14 -15.00 1.84 -32.47
CA LEU A 14 -14.65 1.32 -31.15
C LEU A 14 -13.32 1.95 -30.77
N ALA A 15 -13.38 3.10 -30.09
CA ALA A 15 -12.31 3.45 -29.16
C ALA A 15 -12.39 2.50 -27.96
N ALA A 16 -12.25 1.20 -28.20
CA ALA A 16 -11.78 0.28 -27.19
C ALA A 16 -10.31 0.65 -27.02
N GLY A 17 -10.05 1.65 -26.20
CA GLY A 17 -8.72 1.83 -25.67
C GLY A 17 -8.30 0.47 -25.16
N THR A 18 -7.30 -0.12 -25.78
CA THR A 18 -6.53 -1.21 -25.20
C THR A 18 -5.92 -0.62 -23.95
N ARG A 19 -6.71 -0.58 -22.87
CA ARG A 19 -6.19 -0.53 -21.52
C ARG A 19 -5.40 -1.82 -21.47
N CYS A 20 -4.08 -1.70 -21.63
CA CYS A 20 -3.16 -2.79 -21.33
C CYS A 20 -3.39 -3.06 -19.85
N GLU A 21 -4.34 -3.94 -19.53
CA GLU A 21 -4.53 -4.39 -18.17
C GLU A 21 -3.21 -5.05 -17.79
N PRO A 22 -2.63 -4.70 -16.62
CA PRO A 22 -1.45 -5.39 -16.17
C PRO A 22 -1.81 -6.87 -16.07
N SER A 23 -1.18 -7.69 -16.91
CA SER A 23 -1.44 -9.13 -16.94
C SER A 23 -1.11 -9.71 -15.57
N CYS A 24 -2.15 -10.13 -14.85
CA CYS A 24 -2.03 -10.74 -13.53
C CYS A 24 -1.19 -12.02 -13.53
N LEU A 25 -0.92 -12.59 -14.71
CA LEU A 25 -0.08 -13.75 -14.94
C LEU A 25 1.31 -13.65 -14.27
N HIS A 26 1.88 -12.43 -14.20
CA HIS A 26 3.22 -12.20 -13.66
C HIS A 26 3.22 -11.53 -12.28
N PHE A 27 2.05 -11.26 -11.69
CA PHE A 27 1.98 -10.50 -10.46
C PHE A 27 2.73 -11.16 -9.27
N PRO A 28 2.61 -12.48 -9.02
CA PRO A 28 3.36 -13.13 -7.94
C PRO A 28 4.89 -12.97 -8.03
N GLN A 29 5.42 -12.90 -9.25
CA GLN A 29 6.85 -12.70 -9.55
C GLN A 29 7.26 -11.23 -9.42
N LEU A 30 6.34 -10.29 -9.65
CA LEU A 30 6.58 -8.85 -9.52
C LEU A 30 6.48 -8.34 -8.07
N LEU A 31 5.78 -9.08 -7.20
CA LEU A 31 5.56 -8.69 -5.80
C LEU A 31 6.86 -8.34 -5.03
N PRO A 32 7.93 -9.16 -5.06
CA PRO A 32 9.18 -8.81 -4.36
C PRO A 32 9.80 -7.52 -4.88
N ALA A 33 9.78 -7.29 -6.20
CA ALA A 33 10.31 -6.07 -6.80
C ALA A 33 9.50 -4.84 -6.37
N LYS A 34 8.17 -4.96 -6.29
CA LYS A 34 7.28 -3.88 -5.84
C LYS A 34 7.47 -3.53 -4.37
N LEU A 35 7.61 -4.54 -3.50
CA LEU A 35 7.91 -4.31 -2.09
C LEU A 35 9.29 -3.68 -1.91
N ARG A 36 10.29 -4.09 -2.71
CA ARG A 36 11.62 -3.47 -2.72
C ARG A 36 11.56 -2.00 -3.14
N GLU A 37 10.83 -1.69 -4.21
CA GLU A 37 10.62 -0.32 -4.70
C GLU A 37 9.99 0.56 -3.61
N LEU A 38 8.97 0.03 -2.92
CA LEU A 38 8.30 0.71 -1.80
C LEU A 38 9.27 0.98 -0.63
N ARG A 39 10.13 0.02 -0.28
CA ARG A 39 11.16 0.18 0.76
C ARG A 39 12.17 1.26 0.38
N LEU A 40 12.73 1.18 -0.82
CA LEU A 40 13.72 2.14 -1.30
C LEU A 40 13.15 3.57 -1.29
N LYS A 41 11.89 3.74 -1.68
CA LYS A 41 11.23 5.04 -1.63
C LYS A 41 11.02 5.52 -0.19
N PHE A 42 10.69 4.62 0.74
CA PHE A 42 10.53 4.97 2.14
C PHE A 42 11.86 5.40 2.79
N GLU A 43 12.98 4.77 2.44
CA GLU A 43 14.30 5.14 2.98
C GLU A 43 14.66 6.61 2.72
N GLU A 44 14.15 7.24 1.65
CA GLU A 44 14.35 8.68 1.39
C GLU A 44 13.76 9.61 2.47
N ILE A 45 12.75 9.15 3.21
CA ILE A 45 12.01 9.96 4.20
C ILE A 45 12.05 9.38 5.62
N LYS A 46 12.64 8.19 5.78
CA LYS A 46 12.67 7.43 7.03
C LYS A 46 13.25 8.24 8.18
N ASP A 47 14.45 8.79 8.00
CA ASP A 47 15.15 9.55 9.03
C ASP A 47 14.37 10.79 9.49
N TYR A 48 13.67 11.46 8.56
CA TYR A 48 12.83 12.61 8.90
C TYR A 48 11.67 12.23 9.82
N PHE A 49 10.98 11.11 9.55
CA PHE A 49 9.85 10.69 10.37
C PHE A 49 10.29 10.04 11.69
N GLN A 50 11.33 9.19 11.66
CA GLN A 50 11.83 8.52 12.87
C GLN A 50 12.51 9.49 13.84
N SER A 51 13.20 10.53 13.37
CA SER A 51 13.76 11.58 14.25
C SER A 51 12.72 12.51 14.87
N LYS A 52 11.49 12.51 14.34
CA LYS A 52 10.35 13.31 14.83
C LYS A 52 9.37 12.48 15.66
N ASP A 53 9.52 11.15 15.71
CA ASP A 53 8.79 10.29 16.63
C ASP A 53 9.42 10.38 18.02
N ASP A 54 8.76 11.14 18.90
CA ASP A 54 9.15 11.38 20.28
C ASP A 54 8.52 10.40 21.27
N ASP A 55 7.57 9.57 20.84
CA ASP A 55 6.88 8.61 21.70
C ASP A 55 7.30 7.16 21.41
N LEU A 56 8.54 6.83 21.79
CA LEU A 56 9.10 5.48 21.62
C LEU A 56 8.45 4.41 22.52
N SER A 57 7.60 4.84 23.48
CA SER A 57 6.94 3.94 24.42
C SER A 57 5.70 3.26 23.83
N ILE A 58 5.08 3.91 22.85
CA ILE A 58 3.95 3.37 22.10
C ILE A 58 4.50 2.57 20.92
N GLN A 59 3.87 1.46 20.58
CA GLN A 59 4.06 0.77 19.31
C GLN A 59 2.72 0.82 18.58
N LEU A 60 2.64 1.57 17.47
CA LEU A 60 1.37 1.72 16.77
C LEU A 60 1.01 0.43 16.03
N LEU A 61 2.01 -0.21 15.42
CA LEU A 61 1.91 -1.49 14.72
C LEU A 61 2.42 -2.61 15.64
N SER A 62 1.53 -3.09 16.52
CA SER A 62 1.85 -4.09 17.53
C SER A 62 2.00 -5.51 16.97
N SER A 63 2.55 -6.43 17.78
CA SER A 63 2.56 -7.86 17.51
C SER A 63 1.15 -8.43 17.31
N ASP A 64 0.16 -7.92 18.04
CA ASP A 64 -1.23 -8.37 17.95
C ASP A 64 -1.81 -8.07 16.56
N LEU A 65 -1.47 -6.89 15.99
CA LEU A 65 -1.83 -6.55 14.62
C LEU A 65 -1.19 -7.53 13.62
N LEU A 66 0.09 -7.87 13.81
CA LEU A 66 0.77 -8.85 12.99
C LEU A 66 0.11 -10.24 13.07
N ASP A 67 -0.33 -10.67 14.25
CA ASP A 67 -0.99 -11.96 14.41
C ASP A 67 -2.39 -11.96 13.80
N GLU A 68 -3.12 -10.84 13.82
CA GLU A 68 -4.36 -10.69 13.07
C GLU A 68 -4.12 -10.73 11.55
N PHE A 69 -3.02 -10.15 11.06
CA PHE A 69 -2.62 -10.22 9.66
C PHE A 69 -2.33 -11.65 9.19
N LYS A 70 -1.85 -12.51 10.09
CA LYS A 70 -1.61 -13.94 9.82
C LYS A 70 -2.87 -14.80 9.95
N GLY A 71 -3.89 -14.29 10.65
CA GLY A 71 -5.11 -15.02 10.99
C GLY A 71 -6.20 -14.96 9.92
N SER A 72 -7.39 -15.43 10.29
CA SER A 72 -8.58 -15.44 9.41
C SER A 72 -9.01 -14.04 8.96
N LEU A 73 -8.69 -13.00 9.74
CA LEU A 73 -8.98 -11.60 9.42
C LEU A 73 -7.85 -10.91 8.66
N GLY A 74 -6.82 -11.63 8.21
CA GLY A 74 -5.64 -11.03 7.60
C GLY A 74 -5.94 -10.21 6.34
N CYS A 75 -6.83 -10.72 5.49
CA CYS A 75 -7.34 -10.01 4.32
C CYS A 75 -7.89 -8.63 4.69
N GLN A 76 -8.78 -8.60 5.68
CA GLN A 76 -9.47 -7.38 6.08
C GLN A 76 -8.50 -6.40 6.70
N SER A 77 -7.68 -6.88 7.61
CA SER A 77 -6.73 -6.08 8.38
C SER A 77 -5.72 -5.39 7.45
N VAL A 78 -5.17 -6.12 6.48
CA VAL A 78 -4.25 -5.54 5.48
C VAL A 78 -4.96 -4.53 4.59
N SER A 79 -6.18 -4.84 4.13
CA SER A 79 -6.98 -3.95 3.27
C SER A 79 -7.30 -2.61 3.98
N GLU A 80 -7.76 -2.70 5.22
CA GLU A 80 -8.07 -1.54 6.07
C GLU A 80 -6.82 -0.74 6.41
N MET A 81 -5.69 -1.40 6.67
CA MET A 81 -4.43 -0.71 6.97
C MET A 81 -3.87 0.04 5.76
N MET A 82 -3.92 -0.58 4.56
CA MET A 82 -3.58 0.12 3.32
C MET A 82 -4.48 1.32 3.08
N GLY A 83 -5.79 1.19 3.35
CA GLY A 83 -6.73 2.31 3.29
C GLY A 83 -6.37 3.42 4.28
N PHE A 84 -6.12 3.06 5.54
CA PHE A 84 -5.74 3.99 6.60
C PHE A 84 -4.49 4.80 6.25
N TYR A 85 -3.43 4.17 5.75
CA TYR A 85 -2.24 4.90 5.33
C TYR A 85 -2.51 5.89 4.19
N MET A 86 -3.28 5.49 3.18
CA MET A 86 -3.54 6.33 2.01
C MET A 86 -4.55 7.44 2.26
N GLU A 87 -5.55 7.20 3.10
CA GLU A 87 -6.68 8.11 3.31
C GLU A 87 -6.47 9.02 4.52
N GLU A 88 -5.70 8.57 5.53
CA GLU A 88 -5.52 9.32 6.78
C GLU A 88 -4.06 9.72 7.05
N VAL A 89 -3.10 8.81 6.91
CA VAL A 89 -1.71 9.07 7.31
C VAL A 89 -0.96 9.92 6.28
N LEU A 90 -0.82 9.42 5.05
CA LEU A 90 -0.04 10.07 3.98
C LEU A 90 -0.54 11.49 3.65
N PRO A 91 -1.85 11.77 3.53
CA PRO A 91 -2.32 13.12 3.26
C PRO A 91 -1.97 14.12 4.37
N ARG A 92 -1.90 13.66 5.63
CA ARG A 92 -1.49 14.49 6.76
C ARG A 92 0.04 14.64 6.81
N ALA A 93 0.78 13.56 6.56
CA ALA A 93 2.24 13.56 6.47
C ALA A 93 2.75 14.52 5.40
N MET A 94 2.12 14.57 4.22
CA MET A 94 2.49 15.49 3.14
C MET A 94 2.43 16.97 3.54
N ARG A 95 1.69 17.32 4.61
CA ARG A 95 1.59 18.68 5.14
C ARG A 95 2.67 19.01 6.17
N THR A 96 3.45 18.05 6.64
CA THR A 96 4.46 18.26 7.70
C THR A 96 5.81 18.74 7.17
N SER A 97 6.11 18.51 5.88
CA SER A 97 7.35 18.96 5.23
C SER A 97 7.15 19.19 3.74
N THR A 98 7.44 20.41 3.28
CA THR A 98 7.49 20.74 1.85
C THR A 98 8.66 20.05 1.15
N HIS A 99 9.80 19.87 1.84
CA HIS A 99 10.98 19.20 1.30
C HIS A 99 10.74 17.71 0.99
N HIS A 100 9.89 17.04 1.77
CA HIS A 100 9.61 15.60 1.62
C HIS A 100 8.27 15.32 0.91
N GLN A 101 7.53 16.36 0.52
CA GLN A 101 6.18 16.23 -0.05
C GLN A 101 6.14 15.37 -1.30
N GLN A 102 7.12 15.53 -2.21
CA GLN A 102 7.21 14.73 -3.42
C GLN A 102 7.48 13.25 -3.09
N SER A 103 8.48 12.95 -2.24
CA SER A 103 8.79 11.57 -1.86
C SER A 103 7.64 10.86 -1.16
N MET A 104 6.86 11.57 -0.34
CA MET A 104 5.63 11.04 0.25
C MET A 104 4.53 10.77 -0.79
N GLY A 105 4.37 11.67 -1.77
CA GLY A 105 3.43 11.46 -2.88
C GLY A 105 3.78 10.24 -3.71
N ASP A 106 5.06 10.08 -4.07
CA ASP A 106 5.58 8.91 -4.78
C ASP A 106 5.38 7.62 -3.97
N LEU A 107 5.66 7.65 -2.67
CA LEU A 107 5.42 6.52 -1.77
C LEU A 107 3.94 6.11 -1.76
N GLY A 108 3.04 7.09 -1.68
CA GLY A 108 1.60 6.86 -1.77
C GLY A 108 1.18 6.24 -3.11
N ASN A 109 1.77 6.68 -4.22
CA ASN A 109 1.51 6.11 -5.55
C ASN A 109 1.97 4.65 -5.65
N LEU A 110 3.14 4.32 -5.09
CA LEU A 110 3.64 2.95 -5.02
C LEU A 110 2.72 2.05 -4.18
N LEU A 111 2.26 2.54 -3.02
CA LEU A 111 1.33 1.82 -2.16
C LEU A 111 -0.03 1.60 -2.85
N LEU A 112 -0.56 2.62 -3.52
CA LEU A 112 -1.80 2.54 -4.29
C LEU A 112 -1.69 1.53 -5.44
N SER A 113 -0.55 1.53 -6.14
CA SER A 113 -0.26 0.57 -7.20
C SER A 113 -0.27 -0.87 -6.64
N LEU A 114 0.42 -1.11 -5.52
CA LEU A 114 0.44 -2.41 -4.84
C LEU A 114 -0.98 -2.85 -4.42
N ARG A 115 -1.75 -1.98 -3.75
CA ARG A 115 -3.14 -2.26 -3.32
C ARG A 115 -4.02 -2.61 -4.52
N THR A 116 -3.88 -1.87 -5.62
CA THR A 116 -4.68 -2.08 -6.84
C THR A 116 -4.39 -3.44 -7.46
N MET A 117 -3.12 -3.83 -7.57
CA MET A 117 -2.76 -5.14 -8.09
C MET A 117 -3.21 -6.26 -7.16
N MET A 118 -3.04 -6.12 -5.84
CA MET A 118 -3.53 -7.10 -4.87
C MET A 118 -5.05 -7.32 -4.98
N ARG A 119 -5.81 -6.25 -5.18
CA ARG A 119 -7.27 -6.32 -5.38
C ARG A 119 -7.66 -7.01 -6.68
N ARG A 120 -7.01 -6.66 -7.79
CA ARG A 120 -7.38 -7.13 -9.14
C ARG A 120 -6.87 -8.53 -9.44
N CYS A 121 -5.63 -8.85 -9.08
CA CYS A 121 -4.94 -10.03 -9.58
C CYS A 121 -5.08 -11.28 -8.72
N HIS A 122 -5.27 -11.14 -7.41
CA HIS A 122 -5.33 -12.32 -6.52
C HIS A 122 -6.59 -12.38 -5.67
N ARG A 123 -7.55 -11.45 -5.85
CA ARG A 123 -8.72 -11.32 -4.97
C ARG A 123 -8.33 -11.33 -3.48
N PHE A 124 -7.14 -10.81 -3.15
CA PHE A 124 -6.59 -10.76 -1.78
C PHE A 124 -7.45 -9.94 -0.82
N PHE A 125 -8.42 -9.19 -1.34
CA PHE A 125 -9.32 -8.30 -0.60
C PHE A 125 -10.80 -8.63 -0.91
N THR A 126 -11.17 -9.91 -0.84
CA THR A 126 -12.57 -10.37 -0.96
C THR A 126 -13.30 -10.47 0.39
N CYS A 127 -12.64 -10.03 1.46
CA CYS A 127 -13.19 -9.97 2.81
C CYS A 127 -14.24 -8.87 2.97
N GLU A 128 -15.25 -9.14 3.82
CA GLU A 128 -16.37 -8.23 4.12
C GLU A 128 -16.47 -7.87 5.62
N GLU A 129 -15.63 -8.46 6.48
CA GLU A 129 -15.68 -8.26 7.93
C GLU A 129 -14.98 -6.96 8.38
N ARG A 130 -15.03 -6.59 9.66
CA ARG A 130 -14.31 -5.42 10.21
C ARG A 130 -13.23 -5.89 11.18
N SER A 131 -12.03 -5.35 11.08
CA SER A 131 -10.91 -5.71 11.97
C SER A 131 -11.00 -4.99 13.33
N LYS A 132 -10.79 -5.72 14.44
CA LYS A 132 -10.74 -5.12 15.79
C LYS A 132 -9.41 -4.43 16.04
N SER A 133 -8.28 -5.03 15.64
CA SER A 133 -6.96 -4.40 15.78
C SER A 133 -6.87 -3.09 15.01
N MET A 134 -7.52 -2.99 13.84
CA MET A 134 -7.58 -1.74 13.10
C MET A 134 -8.30 -0.61 13.83
N LYS A 135 -9.34 -0.93 14.62
CA LYS A 135 -10.00 0.07 15.46
C LYS A 135 -9.02 0.63 16.50
N GLN A 136 -8.26 -0.24 17.16
CA GLN A 136 -7.27 0.18 18.17
C GLN A 136 -6.16 1.03 17.56
N VAL A 137 -5.62 0.64 16.40
CA VAL A 137 -4.61 1.42 15.66
C VAL A 137 -5.13 2.84 15.39
N LYS A 138 -6.33 2.98 14.83
CA LYS A 138 -6.92 4.29 14.52
C LYS A 138 -7.19 5.12 15.76
N GLU A 139 -7.67 4.50 16.84
CA GLU A 139 -7.89 5.20 18.12
C GLU A 139 -6.58 5.70 18.72
N THR A 140 -5.53 4.89 18.76
CA THR A 140 -4.20 5.28 19.24
C THR A 140 -3.63 6.40 18.39
N PHE A 141 -3.63 6.25 17.06
CA PHE A 141 -3.18 7.28 16.13
C PHE A 141 -3.88 8.63 16.36
N ASN A 142 -5.21 8.63 16.51
CA ASN A 142 -5.96 9.85 16.75
C ASN A 142 -5.67 10.48 18.12
N LYS A 143 -5.46 9.66 19.17
CA LYS A 143 -5.06 10.16 20.50
C LYS A 143 -3.69 10.83 20.50
N MET A 144 -2.79 10.41 19.61
CA MET A 144 -1.45 10.99 19.48
C MET A 144 -1.42 12.32 18.69
N ASN A 145 -2.56 12.81 18.18
CA ASN A 145 -2.65 14.07 17.42
C ASN A 145 -1.60 14.14 16.28
N GLN A 146 -0.75 15.18 16.26
CA GLN A 146 0.30 15.32 15.24
C GLN A 146 1.39 14.24 15.38
N ASN A 147 1.73 13.82 16.59
CA ASN A 147 2.73 12.78 16.81
C ASN A 147 2.29 11.43 16.23
N GLY A 148 0.98 11.19 16.11
CA GLY A 148 0.45 10.02 15.43
C GLY A 148 0.93 9.92 13.98
N ILE A 149 1.12 11.04 13.29
CA ILE A 149 1.64 11.10 11.91
C ILE A 149 3.10 10.63 11.88
N TYR A 150 3.94 11.19 12.76
CA TYR A 150 5.34 10.81 12.86
C TYR A 150 5.50 9.35 13.25
N LYS A 151 4.70 8.88 14.19
CA LYS A 151 4.64 7.48 14.61
C LYS A 151 4.30 6.54 13.46
N ALA A 152 3.17 6.78 12.80
CA ALA A 152 2.69 5.91 11.73
C ALA A 152 3.66 5.86 10.54
N MET A 153 4.25 7.01 10.19
CA MET A 153 5.26 7.06 9.12
C MET A 153 6.61 6.47 9.56
N GLY A 154 7.00 6.65 10.82
CA GLY A 154 8.22 6.08 11.38
C GLY A 154 8.21 4.55 11.42
N GLU A 155 7.02 3.96 11.57
CA GLU A 155 6.78 2.50 11.54
C GLU A 155 6.37 1.98 10.14
N PHE A 156 6.54 2.76 9.07
CA PHE A 156 6.11 2.33 7.73
C PHE A 156 6.89 1.11 7.21
N ASP A 157 8.16 0.93 7.57
CA ASP A 157 8.92 -0.28 7.22
C ASP A 157 8.35 -1.55 7.90
N ILE A 158 7.89 -1.43 9.14
CA ILE A 158 7.14 -2.49 9.85
C ILE A 158 5.87 -2.83 9.06
N PHE A 159 5.12 -1.82 8.59
CA PHE A 159 3.95 -2.05 7.75
C PHE A 159 4.27 -2.81 6.45
N ILE A 160 5.35 -2.45 5.75
CA ILE A 160 5.79 -3.18 4.55
C ILE A 160 6.10 -4.65 4.89
N ASN A 161 6.78 -4.90 6.02
CA ASN A 161 7.07 -6.26 6.48
C ASN A 161 5.80 -7.06 6.76
N TYR A 162 4.77 -6.43 7.30
CA TYR A 162 3.49 -7.09 7.58
C TYR A 162 2.75 -7.44 6.28
N ILE A 163 2.76 -6.55 5.28
CA ILE A 163 2.23 -6.84 3.94
C ILE A 163 2.97 -8.02 3.32
N GLU A 164 4.31 -8.02 3.37
CA GLU A 164 5.12 -9.11 2.83
C GLU A 164 4.80 -10.45 3.49
N LYS A 165 4.62 -10.45 4.82
CA LYS A 165 4.27 -11.66 5.57
C LYS A 165 2.90 -12.19 5.14
N TYR A 166 1.89 -11.33 5.05
CA TYR A 166 0.55 -11.69 4.58
C TYR A 166 0.60 -12.27 3.15
N LEU A 167 1.29 -11.59 2.24
CA LEU A 167 1.41 -12.03 0.85
C LEU A 167 2.12 -13.38 0.72
N THR A 168 3.16 -13.60 1.51
CA THR A 168 3.91 -14.86 1.51
C THR A 168 3.05 -16.02 2.00
N MET A 169 2.21 -15.79 3.01
CA MET A 169 1.31 -16.81 3.55
C MET A 169 0.13 -17.14 2.62
N ASN A 170 -0.29 -16.18 1.80
CA ASN A 170 -1.43 -16.32 0.90
C ASN A 170 -1.02 -16.53 -0.57
N ARG A 171 0.25 -16.85 -0.83
CA ARG A 171 0.80 -17.18 -2.15
C ARG A 171 0.33 -18.58 -2.57
N ARG A 172 -0.95 -18.71 -2.93
CA ARG A 172 -1.47 -19.88 -3.67
C ARG A 172 -1.52 -19.55 -5.16
#